data_AF-A0A7M3MPR9-F1
#
_entry.id   AF-A0A7M3MPR9-F1
#
_cell.length_a   1.000
_cell.length_b   1.000
_cell.length_c   1.000
_cell.angle_alpha   90.00
_cell.angle_beta   90.00
_cell.angle_gamma   90.00
#
_symmetry.space_group_name_H-M   'P 1'
#
loop_
_entity.id
_entity.type
_entity.pdbx_description
1 polymer ?
#
loop_
_entity_poly.entity_id
_entity_poly.type
_entity_poly.pdbx_seq_one_letter_code
_entity_poly.pdbx_strand_id
1 'polypeptide(L)'
;MVEPDWYDDPDGGGGRRWWDGVRWSEHAIPPPPGAVPPPPAAIPPPPGAVLPPPPPGAPGVTARQPAAAATVPDAAPAAPMVARPPSHTRRGARRRVPLVGLLGLLGVGLLVAVGGIVIALLGGEDEPGVDLISSGEQREYVVDEDGQWELVIEVPEGLLVIDVRGEAGFDPVAALTDDSGQEIDRNDDRSMEQLEQYGGGAFDSLIERQVPAGTYRVVVTGFAGQGGSGQVSFPVVGG
;
A
#
# COMPACT_ATOMS: atom_id res chain seq x y z
N MET A 1 -25.82 22.72 9.32
CA MET A 1 -24.52 22.42 8.70
C MET A 1 -24.51 20.93 8.43
N VAL A 2 -24.03 20.53 7.26
CA VAL A 2 -23.93 19.11 6.89
C VAL A 2 -22.67 18.57 7.56
N GLU A 3 -22.78 17.42 8.23
CA GLU A 3 -21.65 16.82 8.94
C GLU A 3 -20.60 16.30 7.96
N PRO A 4 -19.31 16.24 8.34
CA PRO A 4 -18.29 15.65 7.49
C PRO A 4 -18.56 14.17 7.26
N ASP A 5 -18.79 13.76 6.00
CA ASP A 5 -19.09 12.38 5.63
C ASP A 5 -18.88 12.16 4.11
N TRP A 6 -19.00 10.91 3.67
CA TRP A 6 -19.07 10.52 2.26
C TRP A 6 -20.48 10.72 1.71
N TYR A 7 -20.59 11.54 0.67
CA TYR A 7 -21.85 11.80 -0.03
C TYR A 7 -21.74 11.46 -1.51
N ASP A 8 -22.86 11.36 -2.21
CA ASP A 8 -22.88 11.19 -3.67
C ASP A 8 -22.13 12.34 -4.35
N ASP A 9 -21.26 12.00 -5.30
CA ASP A 9 -20.44 12.99 -6.01
C ASP A 9 -21.34 13.96 -6.80
N PRO A 10 -21.35 15.27 -6.46
CA PRO A 10 -22.18 16.25 -7.14
C PRO A 10 -21.82 16.45 -8.62
N ASP A 11 -20.61 16.07 -9.03
CA ASP A 11 -20.16 16.17 -10.43
C ASP A 11 -20.72 15.05 -11.32
N GLY A 12 -21.55 14.14 -10.77
CA GLY A 12 -22.35 13.20 -11.54
C GLY A 12 -21.61 11.93 -12.00
N GLY A 13 -20.47 11.63 -11.40
CA GLY A 13 -19.67 10.44 -11.72
C GLY A 13 -20.26 9.11 -11.21
N GLY A 14 -21.35 9.13 -10.44
CA GLY A 14 -21.95 7.93 -9.82
C GLY A 14 -21.15 7.36 -8.65
N GLY A 15 -20.04 7.98 -8.28
CA GLY A 15 -19.21 7.67 -7.12
C GLY A 15 -19.60 8.47 -5.87
N ARG A 16 -18.83 8.29 -4.79
CA ARG A 16 -18.96 9.10 -3.57
C ARG A 16 -17.78 10.05 -3.45
N ARG A 17 -17.98 11.25 -2.91
CA ARG A 17 -16.93 12.23 -2.61
C ARG A 17 -17.02 12.64 -1.14
N TRP A 18 -15.87 12.88 -0.53
CA TRP A 18 -15.84 13.29 0.88
C TRP A 18 -16.17 14.78 1.04
N TRP A 19 -17.09 15.09 1.96
CA TRP A 19 -17.43 16.44 2.40
C TRP A 19 -16.81 16.70 3.77
N ASP A 20 -16.11 17.82 3.94
CA ASP A 20 -15.42 18.16 5.19
C ASP A 20 -16.25 19.03 6.16
N GLY A 21 -17.53 19.26 5.84
CA GLY A 21 -18.40 20.19 6.57
C GLY A 21 -18.48 21.58 5.94
N VAL A 22 -17.53 21.95 5.07
CA VAL A 22 -17.40 23.29 4.47
C VAL A 22 -17.23 23.24 2.94
N ARG A 23 -16.51 22.23 2.42
CA ARG A 23 -16.28 22.01 0.98
C ARG A 23 -16.09 20.51 0.66
N TRP A 24 -16.21 20.20 -0.62
CA TRP A 24 -15.86 18.89 -1.15
C TRP A 24 -14.33 18.75 -1.23
N SER A 25 -13.82 17.59 -0.84
CA SER A 25 -12.41 17.25 -1.03
C SER A 25 -12.15 16.64 -2.41
N GLU A 26 -10.89 16.45 -2.77
CA GLU A 26 -10.49 15.78 -4.03
C GLU A 26 -10.61 14.25 -3.96
N HIS A 27 -10.84 13.68 -2.77
CA HIS A 27 -11.00 12.24 -2.60
C HIS A 27 -12.38 11.79 -3.09
N ALA A 28 -12.40 10.96 -4.13
CA ALA A 28 -13.60 10.35 -4.69
C ALA A 28 -13.44 8.82 -4.77
N ILE A 29 -14.47 8.10 -4.34
CA ILE A 29 -14.61 6.66 -4.53
C ILE A 29 -15.34 6.44 -5.86
N PRO A 30 -14.71 5.85 -6.88
CA PRO A 30 -15.38 5.59 -8.14
C PRO A 30 -16.53 4.60 -7.97
N PRO A 31 -17.57 4.67 -8.82
CA PRO A 31 -18.64 3.68 -8.80
C PRO A 31 -18.09 2.27 -9.09
N PRO A 32 -18.74 1.21 -8.57
CA PRO A 32 -18.40 -0.16 -8.94
C PRO A 32 -18.38 -0.35 -10.47
N PRO A 33 -17.46 -1.16 -11.02
CA PRO A 33 -17.40 -1.42 -12.45
C PRO A 33 -18.73 -1.98 -12.97
N GLY A 34 -19.31 -1.32 -13.98
CA GLY A 34 -20.61 -1.71 -14.56
C GLY A 34 -21.83 -1.06 -13.89
N ALA A 35 -21.64 -0.21 -12.88
CA ALA A 35 -22.72 0.64 -12.39
C ALA A 35 -23.13 1.62 -13.50
N VAL A 36 -24.42 1.61 -13.85
CA VAL A 36 -25.00 2.60 -14.74
C VAL A 36 -25.01 3.94 -13.98
N PRO A 37 -24.43 5.02 -14.52
CA PRO A 37 -24.46 6.31 -13.83
C PRO A 37 -25.92 6.70 -13.55
N PRO A 38 -26.23 7.22 -12.36
CA PRO A 38 -27.57 7.71 -12.10
C PRO A 38 -27.91 8.78 -13.14
N PRO A 39 -29.18 8.84 -13.60
CA PRO A 39 -29.59 9.91 -14.49
C PRO A 39 -29.26 11.25 -13.82
N PRO A 40 -28.78 12.28 -14.56
CA PRO A 40 -28.48 13.59 -13.99
C PRO A 40 -29.65 14.03 -13.12
N ALA A 41 -29.36 14.44 -11.88
CA ALA A 41 -30.38 14.96 -10.99
C ALA A 41 -31.13 16.07 -11.73
N ALA A 42 -32.42 15.85 -12.00
CA ALA A 42 -33.24 16.85 -12.65
C ALA A 42 -33.19 18.11 -11.77
N ILE A 43 -32.74 19.22 -12.34
CA ILE A 43 -32.76 20.51 -11.67
C ILE A 43 -34.19 20.70 -11.14
N PRO A 44 -34.41 20.90 -9.83
CA PRO A 44 -35.74 21.11 -9.31
C PRO A 44 -36.32 22.34 -10.03
N PRO A 45 -37.54 22.23 -10.59
CA PRO A 45 -38.15 23.37 -11.26
C PRO A 45 -38.22 24.56 -10.29
N PRO A 46 -38.00 25.80 -10.77
CA PRO A 46 -38.12 26.97 -9.92
C PRO A 46 -39.51 26.98 -9.25
N PRO A 47 -39.63 27.46 -7.99
CA PRO A 47 -40.90 27.52 -7.30
C PRO A 47 -41.96 28.24 -8.15
N GLY A 48 -43.00 27.53 -8.57
CA GLY A 48 -44.10 28.08 -9.38
C GLY A 48 -44.18 27.59 -10.84
N ALA A 49 -43.28 26.73 -11.31
CA ALA A 49 -43.44 26.13 -12.63
C ALA A 49 -44.55 25.05 -12.62
N VAL A 50 -45.69 25.35 -13.24
CA VAL A 50 -46.74 24.37 -13.53
C VAL A 50 -46.28 23.54 -14.73
N LEU A 51 -46.01 22.25 -14.52
CA LEU A 51 -45.70 21.33 -15.62
C LEU A 51 -46.93 21.21 -16.54
N PRO A 52 -46.78 21.32 -17.88
CA PRO A 52 -47.88 21.00 -18.78
C PRO A 52 -48.23 19.51 -18.67
N PRO A 53 -49.52 19.12 -18.81
CA PRO A 53 -49.89 17.72 -18.78
C PRO A 53 -49.20 16.96 -19.93
N PRO A 54 -48.78 15.70 -19.72
CA PRO A 54 -48.14 14.91 -20.76
C PRO A 54 -49.12 14.66 -21.92
N PRO A 55 -48.65 14.69 -23.19
CA PRO A 55 -49.49 14.34 -24.32
C PRO A 55 -49.90 12.86 -24.25
N PRO A 56 -51.16 12.49 -24.56
CA PRO A 56 -51.59 11.11 -24.54
C PRO A 56 -51.04 10.37 -25.78
N GLY A 57 -50.23 9.35 -25.53
CA GLY A 57 -49.95 8.27 -26.48
C GLY A 57 -48.77 8.50 -27.44
N ALA A 58 -47.66 7.83 -27.16
CA ALA A 58 -46.74 7.37 -28.19
C ALA A 58 -46.11 6.02 -27.77
N PRO A 59 -46.29 4.94 -28.55
CA PRO A 59 -45.71 3.62 -28.29
C PRO A 59 -44.22 3.58 -28.63
N GLY A 60 -43.53 2.58 -28.05
CA GLY A 60 -42.09 2.42 -28.04
C GLY A 60 -41.39 2.53 -29.39
N VAL A 61 -40.17 3.07 -29.34
CA VAL A 61 -39.20 3.04 -30.43
C VAL A 61 -37.84 2.61 -29.89
N THR A 62 -37.44 1.43 -30.32
CA THR A 62 -36.08 0.93 -30.42
C THR A 62 -35.24 1.85 -31.32
N ALA A 63 -34.06 2.28 -30.86
CA ALA A 63 -33.02 2.85 -31.72
C ALA A 63 -31.64 2.65 -31.06
N ARG A 64 -30.86 1.67 -31.53
CA ARG A 64 -29.73 1.81 -32.47
C ARG A 64 -28.48 2.45 -31.86
N GLN A 65 -27.55 1.55 -31.52
CA GLN A 65 -26.12 1.76 -31.33
C GLN A 65 -25.48 2.44 -32.56
N PRO A 66 -24.67 3.49 -32.41
CA PRO A 66 -23.74 3.93 -33.44
C PRO A 66 -22.38 3.26 -33.24
N ALA A 67 -21.91 2.59 -34.30
CA ALA A 67 -20.50 2.31 -34.53
C ALA A 67 -19.84 3.60 -35.05
N ALA A 68 -18.73 3.99 -34.46
CA ALA A 68 -17.83 4.99 -35.05
C ALA A 68 -16.38 4.61 -34.75
N ALA A 69 -15.71 4.13 -35.79
CA ALA A 69 -14.27 4.05 -35.91
C ALA A 69 -13.70 5.44 -36.20
N ALA A 70 -12.59 5.83 -35.54
CA ALA A 70 -11.64 6.83 -36.00
C ALA A 70 -10.38 6.78 -35.10
N THR A 71 -9.30 6.17 -35.59
CA THR A 71 -8.04 6.80 -36.06
C THR A 71 -6.99 7.04 -34.97
N VAL A 72 -5.94 6.20 -35.04
CA VAL A 72 -4.61 6.37 -34.43
C VAL A 72 -3.83 7.44 -35.20
N PRO A 73 -3.08 8.34 -34.53
CA PRO A 73 -1.93 9.00 -35.12
C PRO A 73 -0.63 8.29 -34.73
N ASP A 74 0.16 8.03 -35.75
CA ASP A 74 1.52 7.49 -35.78
C ASP A 74 2.56 8.49 -35.22
N ALA A 75 3.74 7.92 -34.93
CA ALA A 75 4.87 8.41 -34.16
C ALA A 75 5.67 9.60 -34.73
N ALA A 76 6.48 10.21 -33.83
CA ALA A 76 7.89 10.62 -33.97
C ALA A 76 8.19 11.97 -33.25
N PRO A 77 9.46 12.37 -32.97
CA PRO A 77 10.71 11.61 -32.84
C PRO A 77 11.45 11.86 -31.50
N ALA A 78 12.51 11.06 -31.30
CA ALA A 78 13.48 11.15 -30.22
C ALA A 78 14.18 12.53 -30.09
N ALA A 79 14.35 12.99 -28.86
CA ALA A 79 15.22 14.12 -28.51
C ALA A 79 16.63 13.62 -28.08
N PRO A 80 17.70 14.36 -28.41
CA PRO A 80 19.07 13.90 -28.22
C PRO A 80 19.62 14.12 -26.80
N MET A 81 20.56 13.25 -26.47
CA MET A 81 21.58 13.34 -25.42
C MET A 81 21.96 14.78 -25.05
N VAL A 82 21.81 15.13 -23.77
CA VAL A 82 22.59 16.17 -23.11
C VAL A 82 23.47 15.52 -22.06
N ALA A 83 24.73 15.93 -22.07
CA ALA A 83 25.88 15.24 -21.54
C ALA A 83 25.92 15.15 -20.01
N ARG A 84 26.38 13.99 -19.55
CA ARG A 84 26.83 13.66 -18.20
C ARG A 84 28.15 14.39 -17.89
N PRO A 85 28.26 15.18 -16.81
CA PRO A 85 29.55 15.62 -16.28
C PRO A 85 30.17 14.58 -15.32
N PRO A 86 31.49 14.64 -15.09
CA PRO A 86 32.31 13.48 -14.75
C PRO A 86 32.29 13.08 -13.27
N SER A 87 32.59 11.79 -13.10
CA SER A 87 32.92 11.08 -11.88
C SER A 87 34.07 11.73 -11.09
N HIS A 88 33.76 12.25 -9.90
CA HIS A 88 34.75 12.45 -8.86
C HIS A 88 34.89 11.19 -8.03
N THR A 89 35.80 10.31 -8.45
CA THR A 89 36.43 9.31 -7.60
C THR A 89 37.08 10.00 -6.40
N ARG A 90 36.44 9.96 -5.22
CA ARG A 90 37.13 10.17 -3.94
C ARG A 90 37.48 8.81 -3.34
N ARG A 91 38.70 8.41 -3.67
CA ARG A 91 39.50 7.38 -3.00
C ARG A 91 39.80 7.89 -1.58
N GLY A 92 39.22 7.28 -0.56
CA GLY A 92 39.34 7.73 0.83
C GLY A 92 39.39 6.58 1.84
N ALA A 93 40.59 6.03 2.01
CA ALA A 93 41.14 5.42 3.23
C ALA A 93 40.25 4.48 4.09
N ARG A 94 40.55 3.18 3.96
CA ARG A 94 40.39 2.18 5.02
C ARG A 94 41.01 2.70 6.33
N ARG A 95 40.21 2.88 7.38
CA ARG A 95 40.70 2.92 8.76
C ARG A 95 40.31 1.65 9.48
N ARG A 96 41.31 0.79 9.68
CA ARG A 96 41.28 -0.28 10.67
C ARG A 96 41.35 0.37 12.05
N VAL A 97 40.42 0.05 12.95
CA VAL A 97 40.56 0.32 14.38
C VAL A 97 40.63 -1.04 15.09
N PRO A 98 41.65 -1.28 15.95
CA PRO A 98 41.90 -2.59 16.53
C PRO A 98 41.02 -2.87 17.76
N LEU A 99 40.76 -4.16 17.91
CA LEU A 99 40.18 -4.89 19.04
C LEU A 99 41.11 -4.90 20.27
N VAL A 100 40.62 -4.45 21.43
CA VAL A 100 40.93 -4.90 22.82
C VAL A 100 39.73 -4.39 23.64
N GLY A 101 38.89 -5.15 24.34
CA GLY A 101 39.05 -6.40 25.09
C GLY A 101 38.94 -6.08 26.59
N LEU A 102 37.83 -6.42 27.26
CA LEU A 102 37.81 -7.33 28.42
C LEU A 102 36.44 -7.43 29.11
N LEU A 103 36.05 -8.69 29.33
CA LEU A 103 35.13 -9.30 30.29
C LEU A 103 34.50 -8.45 31.41
N GLY A 104 33.18 -8.61 31.54
CA GLY A 104 32.44 -8.60 32.80
C GLY A 104 31.35 -9.67 32.74
N LEU A 105 31.64 -10.84 33.30
CA LEU A 105 30.84 -12.06 33.34
C LEU A 105 29.76 -11.97 34.46
N LEU A 106 28.68 -12.75 34.30
CA LEU A 106 27.69 -13.22 35.28
C LEU A 106 26.35 -12.48 35.41
N GLY A 107 25.31 -13.18 34.92
CA GLY A 107 23.91 -12.98 35.23
C GLY A 107 23.01 -14.04 34.59
N VAL A 108 23.33 -15.33 34.78
CA VAL A 108 22.49 -16.47 34.37
C VAL A 108 21.39 -16.69 35.39
N GLY A 109 20.13 -16.77 34.92
CA GLY A 109 19.03 -17.44 35.62
C GLY A 109 17.68 -16.71 35.51
N LEU A 110 16.82 -17.12 34.55
CA LEU A 110 15.52 -17.79 34.79
C LEU A 110 14.34 -16.78 34.86
N LEU A 111 13.17 -16.88 34.21
CA LEU A 111 12.39 -17.98 33.64
C LEU A 111 11.28 -17.41 32.71
N VAL A 112 11.22 -17.94 31.48
CA VAL A 112 10.09 -18.19 30.56
C VAL A 112 8.71 -17.55 30.82
N ALA A 113 8.18 -16.84 29.80
CA ALA A 113 6.75 -16.91 29.44
C ALA A 113 6.51 -16.52 27.95
N VAL A 114 6.42 -17.55 27.10
CA VAL A 114 5.65 -17.69 25.84
C VAL A 114 5.80 -16.61 24.76
N GLY A 115 6.57 -16.95 23.72
CA GLY A 115 6.63 -16.29 22.41
C GLY A 115 7.93 -16.73 21.73
N GLY A 116 7.84 -17.62 20.73
CA GLY A 116 8.97 -18.38 20.21
C GLY A 116 10.13 -17.51 19.73
N ILE A 117 11.22 -17.49 20.50
CA ILE A 117 12.52 -17.02 20.02
C ILE A 117 13.18 -18.22 19.32
N VAL A 118 13.04 -18.30 17.99
CA VAL A 118 13.90 -19.14 17.17
C VAL A 118 15.25 -18.42 17.05
N ILE A 119 16.19 -18.74 17.94
CA ILE A 119 17.60 -18.35 17.76
C ILE A 119 18.20 -19.27 16.69
N ALA A 120 18.15 -18.86 15.44
CA ALA A 120 18.92 -19.47 14.36
C ALA A 120 20.39 -19.01 14.45
N LEU A 121 21.17 -19.67 15.32
CA LEU A 121 22.63 -19.57 15.36
C LEU A 121 23.25 -20.85 14.79
N LEU A 122 23.25 -21.02 13.47
CA LEU A 122 24.20 -21.90 12.78
C LEU A 122 24.47 -21.38 11.37
N GLY A 123 25.72 -20.98 11.13
CA GLY A 123 26.22 -20.65 9.79
C GLY A 123 26.37 -21.88 8.91
N GLY A 124 26.11 -21.69 7.62
CA GLY A 124 26.36 -22.69 6.57
C GLY A 124 25.57 -22.37 5.30
N GLU A 125 26.22 -21.64 4.39
CA GLU A 125 25.97 -21.59 2.93
C GLU A 125 24.65 -20.94 2.46
N ASP A 126 24.80 -19.86 1.68
CA ASP A 126 23.81 -18.83 1.30
C ASP A 126 22.63 -19.30 0.43
N GLU A 127 21.82 -20.25 0.92
CA GLU A 127 20.46 -20.43 0.42
C GLU A 127 19.55 -19.48 1.24
N PRO A 128 18.71 -18.63 0.61
CA PRO A 128 17.75 -17.83 1.37
C PRO A 128 16.79 -18.80 2.07
N GLY A 129 16.99 -18.99 3.37
CA GLY A 129 16.10 -19.79 4.20
C GLY A 129 14.68 -19.24 4.06
N VAL A 130 13.76 -20.10 3.65
CA VAL A 130 12.34 -19.78 3.68
C VAL A 130 11.89 -19.94 5.13
N ASP A 131 11.43 -18.85 5.74
CA ASP A 131 10.95 -18.89 7.12
C ASP A 131 9.44 -19.14 7.14
N LEU A 132 9.01 -20.13 7.92
CA LEU A 132 7.59 -20.30 8.21
C LEU A 132 7.20 -19.26 9.25
N ILE A 133 6.30 -18.35 8.89
CA ILE A 133 5.81 -17.31 9.80
C ILE A 133 4.58 -17.78 10.55
N SER A 134 4.57 -17.50 11.85
CA SER A 134 3.40 -17.72 12.69
C SER A 134 2.57 -16.44 12.82
N SER A 135 1.24 -16.56 12.87
CA SER A 135 0.38 -15.43 13.22
C SER A 135 0.77 -14.89 14.61
N GLY A 136 0.88 -13.57 14.73
CA GLY A 136 1.38 -12.85 15.89
C GLY A 136 2.90 -12.67 15.94
N GLU A 137 3.66 -13.21 14.99
CA GLU A 137 5.12 -13.02 14.91
C GLU A 137 5.49 -11.57 14.56
N GLN A 138 6.63 -11.13 15.08
CA GLN A 138 7.23 -9.82 14.81
C GLN A 138 8.72 -9.96 14.56
N ARG A 139 9.27 -9.10 13.70
CA ARG A 139 10.69 -9.04 13.36
C ARG A 139 11.16 -7.60 13.26
N GLU A 140 12.36 -7.34 13.78
CA GLU A 140 13.04 -6.07 13.60
C GLU A 140 13.69 -6.01 12.20
N TYR A 141 13.70 -4.82 11.61
CA TYR A 141 14.41 -4.55 10.37
C TYR A 141 15.24 -3.26 10.45
N VAL A 142 16.27 -3.20 9.62
CA VAL A 142 17.07 -2.01 9.36
C VAL A 142 17.26 -1.90 7.85
N VAL A 143 17.02 -0.71 7.32
CA VAL A 143 17.15 -0.35 5.91
C VAL A 143 18.17 0.77 5.80
N ASP A 144 19.23 0.57 5.01
CA ASP A 144 20.16 1.64 4.65
C ASP A 144 19.50 2.63 3.67
N GLU A 145 20.09 3.81 3.46
CA GLU A 145 19.67 4.74 2.40
C GLU A 145 19.75 4.05 1.02
N ASP A 146 18.69 4.15 0.23
CA ASP A 146 18.45 3.40 -1.02
C ASP A 146 18.52 1.87 -0.87
N GLY A 147 18.52 1.36 0.37
CA GLY A 147 18.56 -0.05 0.70
C GLY A 147 17.18 -0.68 0.75
N GLN A 148 17.17 -1.98 1.01
CA GLN A 148 15.96 -2.74 1.29
C GLN A 148 16.23 -3.84 2.30
N TRP A 149 15.20 -4.17 3.07
CA TRP A 149 15.15 -5.35 3.91
C TRP A 149 14.19 -6.34 3.28
N GLU A 150 14.53 -7.63 3.35
CA GLU A 150 13.74 -8.68 2.73
C GLU A 150 13.46 -9.81 3.70
N LEU A 151 12.28 -10.41 3.52
CA LEU A 151 11.87 -11.61 4.23
C LEU A 151 11.09 -12.53 3.29
N VAL A 152 11.52 -13.79 3.21
CA VAL A 152 10.83 -14.83 2.43
C VAL A 152 10.04 -15.71 3.39
N ILE A 153 8.75 -15.88 3.10
CA ILE A 153 7.76 -16.44 4.03
C ILE A 153 6.93 -17.53 3.35
N GLU A 154 6.61 -18.61 4.06
CA GLU A 154 5.52 -19.50 3.65
C GLU A 154 4.21 -19.05 4.29
N VAL A 155 3.16 -18.93 3.49
CA VAL A 155 1.85 -18.46 3.92
C VAL A 155 0.80 -19.51 3.53
N PRO A 156 -0.10 -19.93 4.45
CA PRO A 156 -1.25 -20.74 4.08
C PRO A 156 -2.25 -19.93 3.24
N GLU A 157 -3.19 -20.59 2.58
CA GLU A 157 -4.29 -19.88 1.92
C GLU A 157 -5.10 -19.11 2.96
N GLY A 158 -5.32 -17.81 2.72
CA GLY A 158 -5.97 -16.97 3.72
C GLY A 158 -5.76 -15.48 3.51
N LEU A 159 -6.27 -14.70 4.46
CA LEU A 159 -5.96 -13.28 4.56
C LEU A 159 -4.57 -13.15 5.20
N LEU A 160 -3.63 -12.58 4.46
CA LEU A 160 -2.33 -12.15 4.94
C LEU A 160 -2.40 -10.68 5.34
N VAL A 161 -1.97 -10.37 6.56
CA VAL A 161 -1.81 -8.99 7.04
C VAL A 161 -0.35 -8.76 7.38
N ILE A 162 0.23 -7.72 6.78
CA ILE A 162 1.62 -7.30 7.00
C ILE A 162 1.58 -5.89 7.56
N ASP A 163 1.97 -5.74 8.82
CA ASP A 163 2.02 -4.46 9.53
C ASP A 163 3.48 -4.04 9.70
N VAL A 164 3.89 -3.01 8.96
CA VAL A 164 5.25 -2.47 8.96
C VAL A 164 5.25 -1.11 9.62
N ARG A 165 5.96 -0.98 10.75
CA ARG A 165 6.03 0.26 11.52
C ARG A 165 7.43 0.83 11.47
N GLY A 166 7.52 2.14 11.27
CA GLY A 166 8.78 2.88 11.29
C GLY A 166 9.10 3.41 12.68
N GLU A 167 10.38 3.46 13.03
CA GLU A 167 10.87 4.11 14.24
C GLU A 167 11.46 5.49 13.93
N ALA A 168 11.45 6.37 14.93
CA ALA A 168 12.08 7.70 14.85
C ALA A 168 11.64 8.56 13.64
N GLY A 169 10.41 8.37 13.16
CA GLY A 169 9.87 9.10 12.01
C GLY A 169 10.26 8.52 10.66
N PHE A 170 10.81 7.31 10.62
CA PHE A 170 10.97 6.55 9.39
C PHE A 170 9.61 6.24 8.76
N ASP A 171 9.54 6.39 7.44
CA ASP A 171 8.35 6.21 6.61
C ASP A 171 8.54 4.95 5.73
N PRO A 172 8.14 3.76 6.23
CA PRO A 172 8.35 2.50 5.53
C PRO A 172 7.37 2.28 4.38
N VAL A 173 7.90 1.82 3.25
CA VAL A 173 7.12 1.27 2.14
C VAL A 173 7.26 -0.24 2.12
N ALA A 174 6.15 -0.97 2.20
CA ALA A 174 6.12 -2.42 2.08
C ALA A 174 5.66 -2.84 0.68
N ALA A 175 6.30 -3.87 0.14
CA ALA A 175 5.86 -4.57 -1.07
C ALA A 175 5.77 -6.07 -0.79
N LEU A 176 4.75 -6.71 -1.38
CA LEU A 176 4.53 -8.14 -1.33
C LEU A 176 4.69 -8.71 -2.73
N THR A 177 5.57 -9.70 -2.87
CA THR A 177 5.89 -10.37 -4.13
C THR A 177 5.59 -11.86 -4.02
N ASP A 178 5.09 -12.47 -5.08
CA ASP A 178 4.89 -13.93 -5.16
C ASP A 178 6.20 -14.69 -5.48
N ASP A 179 6.11 -16.02 -5.62
CA ASP A 179 7.23 -16.91 -5.91
C ASP A 179 7.84 -16.70 -7.31
N SER A 180 7.07 -16.13 -8.24
CA SER A 180 7.53 -15.77 -9.58
C SER A 180 8.32 -14.45 -9.62
N GLY A 181 8.33 -13.71 -8.51
CA GLY A 181 8.91 -12.38 -8.43
C GLY A 181 7.96 -11.26 -8.89
N GLN A 182 6.67 -11.53 -9.05
CA GLN A 182 5.67 -10.51 -9.38
C GLN A 182 5.21 -9.79 -8.12
N GLU A 183 5.30 -8.46 -8.10
CA GLU A 183 4.68 -7.63 -7.06
C GLU A 183 3.15 -7.75 -7.17
N ILE A 184 2.52 -8.23 -6.09
CA ILE A 184 1.07 -8.44 -6.02
C ILE A 184 0.36 -7.41 -5.16
N ASP A 185 1.11 -6.73 -4.27
CA ASP A 185 0.62 -5.62 -3.45
C ASP A 185 1.76 -4.71 -3.00
N ARG A 186 1.45 -3.44 -2.74
CA ARG A 186 2.40 -2.43 -2.26
C ARG A 186 1.65 -1.32 -1.55
N ASN A 187 2.18 -0.91 -0.40
CA ASN A 187 1.63 0.20 0.36
C ASN A 187 2.74 1.01 1.05
N ASP A 188 2.54 2.30 1.19
CA ASP A 188 3.40 3.23 1.94
C ASP A 188 2.66 3.82 3.15
N ASP A 189 1.37 4.14 3.03
CA ASP A 189 0.59 4.75 4.11
C ASP A 189 -0.61 3.89 4.55
N ARG A 190 -0.96 3.97 5.83
CA ARG A 190 -2.22 3.39 6.32
C ARG A 190 -3.43 4.21 5.91
N SER A 191 -4.52 3.52 5.61
CA SER A 191 -5.85 4.14 5.56
C SER A 191 -6.36 4.49 6.97
N MET A 192 -7.36 5.37 7.04
CA MET A 192 -8.03 5.69 8.31
C MET A 192 -8.70 4.46 8.96
N GLU A 193 -9.31 3.60 8.14
CA GLU A 193 -9.94 2.36 8.61
C GLU A 193 -8.90 1.42 9.20
N GLN A 194 -7.72 1.33 8.57
CA GLN A 194 -6.60 0.54 9.04
C GLN A 194 -6.00 1.08 10.34
N LEU A 195 -5.91 2.40 10.49
CA LEU A 195 -5.49 3.04 11.74
C LEU A 195 -6.46 2.70 12.89
N GLU A 196 -7.76 2.73 12.64
CA GLU A 196 -8.77 2.36 13.63
C GLU A 196 -8.69 0.87 14.01
N GLN A 197 -8.45 0.00 13.03
CA GLN A 197 -8.42 -1.45 13.23
C GLN A 197 -7.11 -1.98 13.84
N TYR A 198 -5.96 -1.48 13.40
CA TYR A 198 -4.63 -2.00 13.75
C TYR A 198 -3.78 -1.04 14.59
N GLY A 199 -4.22 0.21 14.77
CA GLY A 199 -3.43 1.27 15.36
C GLY A 199 -2.26 1.69 14.47
N GLY A 200 -1.17 2.18 15.08
CA GLY A 200 0.02 2.64 14.38
C GLY A 200 -0.03 4.13 14.01
N GLY A 201 0.97 4.57 13.23
CA GLY A 201 1.06 5.90 12.64
C GLY A 201 0.51 5.95 11.22
N ALA A 202 0.18 7.15 10.74
CA ALA A 202 -0.34 7.35 9.38
C ALA A 202 0.67 6.94 8.30
N PHE A 203 1.97 7.11 8.58
CA PHE A 203 3.10 6.76 7.71
C PHE A 203 3.61 5.33 7.90
N ASP A 204 2.91 4.51 8.70
CA ASP A 204 3.25 3.09 8.81
C ASP A 204 2.52 2.33 7.69
N SER A 205 3.23 1.55 6.88
CA SER A 205 2.61 0.71 5.86
C SER A 205 1.81 -0.47 6.44
N LEU A 206 0.65 -0.76 5.82
CA LEU A 206 -0.15 -1.96 6.11
C LEU A 206 -0.65 -2.61 4.80
N ILE A 207 -0.37 -3.90 4.61
CA ILE A 207 -0.93 -4.68 3.49
C ILE A 207 -1.92 -5.69 4.05
N GLU A 208 -3.14 -5.72 3.49
CA GLU A 208 -4.17 -6.73 3.78
C GLU A 208 -4.56 -7.41 2.46
N ARG A 209 -4.20 -8.69 2.30
CA ARG A 209 -4.36 -9.37 1.02
C ARG A 209 -4.82 -10.81 1.19
N GLN A 210 -5.90 -11.17 0.49
CA GLN A 210 -6.26 -12.57 0.33
C GLN A 210 -5.27 -13.24 -0.63
N VAL A 211 -4.58 -14.28 -0.17
CA VAL A 211 -3.53 -14.97 -0.91
C VAL A 211 -3.77 -16.49 -0.94
N PRO A 212 -3.44 -17.18 -2.05
CA PRO A 212 -3.29 -18.63 -2.05
C PRO A 212 -2.16 -19.09 -1.13
N ALA A 213 -2.18 -20.36 -0.74
CA ALA A 213 -1.05 -20.97 -0.06
C ALA A 213 0.19 -20.92 -0.96
N GLY A 214 1.34 -20.47 -0.44
CA GLY A 214 2.55 -20.34 -1.23
C GLY A 214 3.69 -19.63 -0.51
N THR A 215 4.78 -19.44 -1.24
CA THR A 215 5.94 -18.67 -0.79
C THR A 215 5.82 -17.23 -1.29
N TYR A 216 6.04 -16.27 -0.40
CA TYR A 216 6.00 -14.85 -0.70
C TYR A 216 7.26 -14.16 -0.21
N ARG A 217 7.59 -13.02 -0.81
CA ARG A 217 8.65 -12.13 -0.36
C ARG A 217 8.05 -10.81 0.08
N VAL A 218 8.31 -10.45 1.33
CA VAL A 218 8.05 -9.11 1.87
C VAL A 218 9.32 -8.29 1.70
N VAL A 219 9.18 -7.13 1.07
CA VAL A 219 10.28 -6.17 0.89
C VAL A 219 9.90 -4.89 1.61
N VAL A 220 10.80 -4.38 2.46
CA VAL A 220 10.65 -3.11 3.16
C VAL A 220 11.72 -2.15 2.66
N THR A 221 11.29 -0.96 2.25
CA THR A 221 12.14 0.17 1.83
C THR A 221 11.70 1.43 2.56
N GLY A 222 12.46 2.51 2.48
CA GLY A 222 12.00 3.82 2.94
C GLY A 222 11.40 4.64 1.81
N PHE A 223 10.39 5.45 2.13
CA PHE A 223 9.82 6.40 1.18
C PHE A 223 10.90 7.33 0.63
N ALA A 224 10.91 7.53 -0.68
CA ALA A 224 11.92 8.30 -1.40
C ALA A 224 13.39 7.86 -1.14
N GLY A 225 13.62 6.58 -0.82
CA GLY A 225 14.97 6.03 -0.62
C GLY A 225 15.56 6.31 0.77
N GLN A 226 14.74 6.76 1.72
CA GLN A 226 15.20 6.98 3.09
C GLN A 226 15.68 5.67 3.75
N GLY A 227 16.69 5.79 4.61
CA GLY A 227 17.10 4.72 5.52
C GLY A 227 16.43 4.85 6.89
N GLY A 228 16.29 3.74 7.60
CA GLY A 228 15.70 3.72 8.94
C GLY A 228 15.57 2.31 9.51
N SER A 229 14.83 2.19 10.60
CA SER A 229 14.58 0.92 11.28
C SER A 229 13.14 0.84 11.75
N GLY A 230 12.72 -0.36 12.11
CA GLY A 230 11.40 -0.58 12.67
C GLY A 230 11.06 -2.04 12.85
N GLN A 231 9.76 -2.34 12.83
CA GLN A 231 9.25 -3.69 13.03
C GLN A 231 8.27 -4.09 11.93
N VAL A 232 8.40 -5.32 11.44
CA VAL A 232 7.38 -6.00 10.64
C VAL A 232 6.65 -6.99 11.55
N SER A 233 5.33 -6.99 11.50
CA SER A 233 4.50 -7.91 12.25
C SER A 233 3.41 -8.55 11.37
N PHE A 234 2.96 -9.73 11.79
CA PHE A 234 1.95 -10.52 11.08
C PHE A 234 0.75 -10.75 12.03
N PRO A 235 -0.15 -9.76 12.19
CA PRO A 235 -1.22 -9.83 13.19
C PRO A 235 -2.10 -11.08 13.03
N VAL A 236 -2.65 -11.56 14.15
CA VAL A 236 -3.67 -12.61 14.12
C VAL A 236 -4.95 -12.02 13.51
N VAL A 237 -5.38 -12.58 12.40
CA VAL A 237 -6.65 -12.23 11.76
C VAL A 237 -7.78 -13.04 12.41
N GLY A 238 -8.60 -12.39 13.24
CA GLY A 238 -9.91 -12.91 13.67
C GLY A 238 -9.94 -14.24 14.41
N GLY A 239 -9.54 -14.25 15.69
CA GLY A 239 -9.83 -15.31 16.66
C GLY A 239 -11.11 -15.09 17.45
#